data_AF-A0A438J1Z3-F1
#
_entry.id   AF-A0A438J1Z3-F1
#
_cell.length_a   1.000
_cell.length_b   1.000
_cell.length_c   1.000
_cell.angle_alpha   90.00
_cell.angle_beta   90.00
_cell.angle_gamma   90.00
#
_symmetry.space_group_name_H-M   'P 1'
#
loop_
_entity.id
_entity.type
_entity.pdbx_description
1 polymer ?
#
loop_
_entity_poly.entity_id
_entity_poly.type
_entity_poly.pdbx_seq_one_letter_code
_entity_poly.pdbx_strand_id
1 'polypeptide(L)'
;MRIIRDKANGTLKLSQSEYVKKVLSKFNMNETKPISTPLGSHFKPSKEQSPKTEEERDHMSKVPYASTIDSLMYAMVCTRPDIAHVVGVVSRFTSRLGKQHWEAVKWILRYLKGSLDTCLCFTGASLKLQGYVDANFAGDIDSRKKAEYVAATKAGNEMIWLHGFLDELGKK
;
A
#
# COMPACT_ATOMS: atom_id res chain seq x y z
N MET A 1 -14.79 5.80 3.90
CA MET A 1 -14.99 4.35 3.78
C MET A 1 -16.47 4.08 3.53
N ARG A 2 -16.82 3.23 2.57
CA ARG A 2 -18.20 2.76 2.34
C ARG A 2 -18.29 1.30 2.75
N ILE A 3 -19.26 0.97 3.59
CA ILE A 3 -19.53 -0.40 4.06
C ILE A 3 -20.84 -0.86 3.43
N ILE A 4 -20.82 -1.99 2.73
CA ILE A 4 -22.00 -2.58 2.08
C ILE A 4 -22.24 -3.93 2.75
N ARG A 5 -23.40 -4.10 3.38
CA ARG A 5 -23.82 -5.33 4.06
C ARG A 5 -24.92 -5.98 3.26
N ASP A 6 -24.72 -7.22 2.84
CA ASP A 6 -25.72 -8.08 2.25
C ASP A 6 -26.03 -9.21 3.23
N LYS A 7 -27.15 -9.05 3.96
CA LYS A 7 -27.57 -10.02 4.97
C LYS A 7 -28.05 -11.33 4.37
N ALA A 8 -28.67 -11.29 3.19
CA ALA A 8 -29.19 -12.48 2.53
C ALA A 8 -28.04 -13.41 2.10
N ASN A 9 -26.95 -12.81 1.60
CA ASN A 9 -25.77 -13.55 1.16
C ASN A 9 -24.64 -13.59 2.22
N GLY A 10 -24.89 -13.15 3.46
CA GLY A 10 -23.90 -13.13 4.54
C GLY A 10 -22.62 -12.32 4.25
N THR A 11 -22.68 -11.37 3.31
CA THR A 11 -21.52 -10.71 2.72
C THR A 11 -21.33 -9.30 3.27
N LEU A 12 -20.08 -8.91 3.52
CA LEU A 12 -19.68 -7.56 3.93
C LEU A 12 -18.61 -7.07 2.96
N LYS A 13 -18.86 -5.97 2.24
CA LYS A 13 -17.90 -5.33 1.34
C LYS A 13 -17.44 -3.99 1.91
N LEU A 14 -16.14 -3.75 1.90
CA LEU A 14 -15.52 -2.48 2.29
C LEU A 14 -14.90 -1.82 1.04
N SER A 15 -15.29 -0.59 0.75
CA SER A 15 -14.76 0.18 -0.38
C SER A 15 -14.21 1.54 0.07
N GLN A 16 -13.07 1.91 -0.50
CA GLN A 16 -12.43 3.21 -0.31
C GLN A 16 -12.30 4.01 -1.61
N SER A 17 -13.15 3.76 -2.61
CA SER A 17 -13.12 4.47 -3.90
C SER A 17 -13.02 5.99 -3.75
N GLU A 18 -13.86 6.59 -2.90
CA GLU A 18 -13.85 8.04 -2.61
C GLU A 18 -12.57 8.51 -1.91
N TYR A 19 -11.98 7.69 -1.05
CA TYR A 19 -10.70 8.02 -0.42
C TYR A 19 -9.57 7.98 -1.45
N VAL A 20 -9.53 6.95 -2.29
CA VAL A 20 -8.52 6.84 -3.36
C VAL A 20 -8.62 8.02 -4.32
N LYS A 21 -9.83 8.44 -4.73
CA LYS A 21 -10.02 9.66 -5.55
C LYS A 21 -9.43 10.91 -4.90
N LYS A 22 -9.64 11.09 -3.59
CA LYS A 22 -9.05 12.21 -2.82
C LYS A 22 -7.52 12.14 -2.80
N VAL A 23 -6.95 10.95 -2.61
CA VAL A 23 -5.49 10.73 -2.66
C VAL A 23 -4.93 11.06 -4.04
N LEU A 24 -5.57 10.60 -5.12
CA LEU A 24 -5.17 10.92 -6.49
C LEU A 24 -5.21 12.42 -6.74
N SER A 25 -6.24 13.11 -6.25
CA SER A 25 -6.35 14.56 -6.40
C SER A 25 -5.26 15.30 -5.61
N LYS A 26 -5.01 14.89 -4.38
CA LYS A 26 -3.99 15.50 -3.49
C LYS A 26 -2.59 15.47 -4.11
N PHE A 27 -2.26 14.44 -4.88
CA PHE A 27 -0.94 14.26 -5.48
C PHE A 27 -0.90 14.48 -7.00
N ASN A 28 -1.91 15.15 -7.57
CA ASN A 28 -2.00 15.50 -9.00
C ASN A 28 -1.95 14.28 -9.94
N MET A 29 -2.56 13.16 -9.54
CA MET A 29 -2.59 11.90 -10.29
C MET A 29 -3.91 11.65 -11.03
N ASN A 30 -4.86 12.59 -10.98
CA ASN A 30 -6.20 12.45 -11.56
C ASN A 30 -6.20 12.14 -13.06
N GLU A 31 -5.33 12.77 -13.84
CA GLU A 31 -5.29 12.62 -15.31
C GLU A 31 -4.31 11.54 -15.79
N THR A 32 -3.67 10.81 -14.88
CA THR A 32 -2.65 9.82 -15.25
C THR A 32 -3.26 8.57 -15.89
N LYS A 33 -2.56 7.92 -16.82
CA LYS A 33 -3.06 6.68 -17.43
C LYS A 33 -3.08 5.56 -16.39
N PRO A 34 -4.23 4.88 -16.18
CA PRO A 34 -4.30 3.75 -15.25
C PRO A 34 -3.43 2.60 -15.74
N ILE A 35 -3.05 1.73 -14.82
CA ILE A 35 -2.25 0.53 -15.07
C ILE A 35 -2.81 -0.66 -14.31
N SER A 36 -2.48 -1.88 -14.75
CA SER A 36 -3.03 -3.12 -14.19
C SER A 36 -2.17 -3.74 -13.09
N THR A 37 -0.90 -3.35 -12.94
CA THR A 37 0.02 -3.95 -11.95
C THR A 37 0.46 -2.93 -10.89
N PRO A 38 0.49 -3.31 -9.60
CA PRO A 38 0.89 -2.43 -8.51
C PRO A 38 2.38 -2.09 -8.52
N LEU A 39 3.22 -2.94 -9.13
CA LEU A 39 4.64 -2.71 -9.34
C LEU A 39 5.04 -3.19 -10.73
N GLY A 40 5.65 -2.31 -11.52
CA GLY A 40 6.21 -2.67 -12.83
C GLY A 40 7.49 -3.49 -12.68
N SER A 41 7.70 -4.50 -13.54
CA SER A 41 8.89 -5.38 -13.51
C SER A 41 10.22 -4.64 -13.69
N HIS A 42 10.19 -3.42 -14.26
CA HIS A 42 11.34 -2.56 -14.44
C HIS A 42 11.73 -1.79 -13.16
N PHE A 43 10.85 -1.72 -12.16
CA PHE A 43 11.20 -1.10 -10.88
C PHE A 43 11.97 -2.09 -10.03
N LYS A 44 13.23 -1.75 -9.76
CA LYS A 44 14.08 -2.42 -8.75
C LYS A 44 14.58 -1.35 -7.78
N PRO A 45 13.73 -0.90 -6.82
CA PRO A 45 14.12 0.13 -5.87
C PRO A 45 15.38 -0.29 -5.11
N SER A 46 16.40 0.54 -5.12
CA SER A 46 17.67 0.28 -4.46
C SER A 46 18.29 1.55 -3.89
N LYS A 47 19.08 1.40 -2.81
CA LYS A 47 19.88 2.47 -2.21
C LYS A 47 20.85 3.09 -3.21
N GLU A 48 21.29 2.37 -4.24
CA GLU A 48 22.15 2.93 -5.29
C GLU A 48 21.47 4.04 -6.10
N GLN A 49 20.14 4.08 -6.07
CA GLN A 49 19.31 5.09 -6.74
C GLN A 49 19.08 6.34 -5.88
N SER A 50 19.74 6.43 -4.71
CA SER A 50 19.71 7.62 -3.87
C SER A 50 20.28 8.83 -4.61
N PRO A 51 19.85 10.06 -4.30
CA PRO A 51 20.41 11.28 -4.86
C PRO A 51 21.93 11.32 -4.70
N LYS A 52 22.66 11.66 -5.76
CA LYS A 52 24.13 11.74 -5.73
C LYS A 52 24.64 13.18 -5.66
N THR A 53 23.80 14.12 -6.04
CA THR A 53 24.11 15.55 -6.12
C THR A 53 23.24 16.35 -5.15
N GLU A 54 23.70 17.55 -4.76
CA GLU A 54 22.92 18.43 -3.88
C GLU A 54 21.64 18.90 -4.59
N GLU A 55 21.74 19.19 -5.89
CA GLU A 55 20.61 19.62 -6.72
C GLU A 55 19.51 18.55 -6.77
N GLU A 56 19.89 17.26 -6.84
CA GLU A 56 18.93 16.17 -6.76
C GLU A 56 18.31 16.06 -5.37
N ARG A 57 19.09 16.25 -4.29
CA ARG A 57 18.55 16.24 -2.93
C ARG A 57 17.55 17.37 -2.72
N ASP A 58 17.86 18.56 -3.19
CA ASP A 58 17.00 19.74 -3.13
C ASP A 58 15.74 19.61 -3.98
N HIS A 59 15.83 18.91 -5.11
CA HIS A 59 14.65 18.58 -5.89
C HIS A 59 13.76 17.57 -5.16
N MET A 60 14.36 16.50 -4.62
CA MET A 60 13.63 15.43 -3.95
C MET A 60 13.05 15.84 -2.59
N SER A 61 13.63 16.82 -1.90
CA SER A 61 13.08 17.36 -0.64
C SER A 61 11.71 18.03 -0.82
N LYS A 62 11.40 18.50 -2.03
CA LYS A 62 10.10 19.11 -2.39
C LYS A 62 9.03 18.09 -2.73
N VAL A 63 9.41 16.82 -2.94
CA VAL A 63 8.48 15.74 -3.29
C VAL A 63 7.73 15.31 -2.03
N PRO A 64 6.38 15.23 -2.04
CA PRO A 64 5.58 14.86 -0.87
C PRO A 64 5.58 13.35 -0.61
N TYR A 65 6.76 12.73 -0.56
CA TYR A 65 6.91 11.27 -0.52
C TYR A 65 6.31 10.65 0.73
N ALA A 66 6.71 11.11 1.91
CA ALA A 66 6.21 10.59 3.19
C ALA A 66 4.68 10.69 3.28
N SER A 67 4.12 11.86 2.95
CA SER A 67 2.66 12.06 2.97
C SER A 67 1.93 11.15 1.97
N THR A 68 2.55 10.85 0.82
CA THR A 68 2.00 9.91 -0.16
C THR A 68 2.02 8.49 0.40
N ILE A 69 3.14 8.07 0.99
CA ILE A 69 3.29 6.77 1.64
C ILE A 69 2.25 6.60 2.75
N ASP A 70 2.05 7.59 3.61
CA ASP A 70 1.04 7.52 4.69
C ASP A 70 -0.37 7.32 4.14
N SER A 71 -0.69 8.01 3.03
CA SER A 71 -1.98 7.86 2.35
C SER A 71 -2.16 6.46 1.75
N LEU A 72 -1.09 5.91 1.16
CA LEU A 72 -1.07 4.55 0.64
C LEU A 72 -1.16 3.49 1.75
N MET A 73 -0.50 3.72 2.89
CA MET A 73 -0.59 2.84 4.06
C MET A 73 -2.02 2.79 4.57
N TYR A 74 -2.72 3.91 4.68
CA TYR A 74 -4.13 3.90 5.09
C TYR A 74 -5.02 3.10 4.12
N ALA A 75 -4.83 3.27 2.81
CA ALA A 75 -5.57 2.48 1.81
C ALA A 75 -5.31 0.98 1.96
N MET A 76 -4.03 0.62 2.10
CA MET A 76 -3.52 -0.74 2.25
C MET A 76 -4.16 -1.46 3.45
N VAL A 77 -4.11 -0.84 4.63
CA VAL A 77 -4.61 -1.42 5.88
C VAL A 77 -6.12 -1.63 5.85
N CYS A 78 -6.84 -0.71 5.23
CA CYS A 78 -8.28 -0.67 5.31
C CYS A 78 -8.99 -1.55 4.27
N THR A 79 -8.60 -1.47 2.99
CA THR A 79 -9.32 -2.15 1.89
C THR A 79 -8.46 -2.62 0.73
N ARG A 80 -7.18 -2.26 0.70
CA ARG A 80 -6.26 -2.55 -0.42
C ARG A 80 -5.06 -3.41 0.01
N PRO A 81 -5.26 -4.60 0.59
CA PRO A 81 -4.14 -5.47 0.96
C PRO A 81 -3.28 -5.87 -0.24
N ASP A 82 -3.84 -5.80 -1.47
CA ASP A 82 -3.16 -6.05 -2.74
C ASP A 82 -1.96 -5.11 -3.01
N ILE A 83 -1.93 -3.91 -2.41
CA ILE A 83 -0.77 -3.01 -2.51
C ILE A 83 0.23 -3.17 -1.36
N ALA A 84 0.00 -4.08 -0.41
CA ALA A 84 0.78 -4.12 0.82
C ALA A 84 2.26 -4.39 0.60
N HIS A 85 2.55 -5.36 -0.26
CA HIS A 85 3.92 -5.69 -0.63
C HIS A 85 4.65 -4.47 -1.22
N VAL A 86 4.06 -3.81 -2.22
CA VAL A 86 4.74 -2.69 -2.90
C VAL A 86 4.91 -1.48 -1.98
N VAL A 87 3.91 -1.15 -1.16
CA VAL A 87 4.02 -0.07 -0.15
C VAL A 87 5.11 -0.38 0.86
N GLY A 88 5.23 -1.64 1.29
CA GLY A 88 6.32 -2.11 2.15
C GLY A 88 7.70 -1.87 1.53
N VAL A 89 7.88 -2.15 0.25
CA VAL A 89 9.14 -1.90 -0.48
C VAL A 89 9.45 -0.41 -0.55
N VAL A 90 8.52 0.43 -1.01
CA VAL A 90 8.79 1.87 -1.22
C VAL A 90 8.93 2.65 0.08
N SER A 91 8.29 2.21 1.17
CA SER A 91 8.38 2.87 2.48
C SER A 91 9.79 2.92 3.08
N ARG A 92 10.72 2.09 2.59
CA ARG A 92 12.10 1.98 3.08
C ARG A 92 13.00 3.14 2.69
N PHE A 93 12.61 3.91 1.68
CA PHE A 93 13.47 4.93 1.06
C PHE A 93 13.14 6.38 1.48
N THR A 94 12.43 6.57 2.59
CA THR A 94 12.03 7.90 3.10
C THR A 94 13.21 8.81 3.45
N SER A 95 14.34 8.24 3.88
CA SER A 95 15.56 9.00 4.24
C SER A 95 16.54 9.22 3.09
N ARG A 96 16.44 8.44 2.01
CA ARG A 96 17.33 8.50 0.83
C ARG A 96 16.51 8.39 -0.45
N LEU A 97 15.69 9.40 -0.67
CA LEU A 97 14.69 9.40 -1.72
C LEU A 97 15.29 9.78 -3.08
N GLY A 98 15.35 8.85 -4.02
CA GLY A 98 15.72 9.11 -5.41
C GLY A 98 14.52 9.28 -6.33
N LYS A 99 14.76 9.84 -7.52
CA LYS A 99 13.71 10.03 -8.55
C LYS A 99 13.00 8.72 -8.91
N GLN A 100 13.75 7.61 -9.01
CA GLN A 100 13.19 6.29 -9.29
C GLN A 100 12.21 5.79 -8.22
N HIS A 101 12.49 6.09 -6.94
CA HIS A 101 11.58 5.74 -5.85
C HIS A 101 10.26 6.51 -5.97
N TRP A 102 10.32 7.79 -6.38
CA TRP A 102 9.11 8.58 -6.63
C TRP A 102 8.31 8.06 -7.84
N GLU A 103 8.97 7.66 -8.92
CA GLU A 103 8.30 7.01 -10.06
C GLU A 103 7.58 5.72 -9.64
N ALA A 104 8.19 4.91 -8.77
CA ALA A 104 7.54 3.71 -8.23
C ALA A 104 6.28 4.06 -7.42
N VAL A 105 6.30 5.11 -6.59
CA VAL A 105 5.11 5.58 -5.87
C VAL A 105 4.03 6.08 -6.81
N LYS A 106 4.39 6.86 -7.84
CA LYS A 106 3.44 7.29 -8.88
C LYS A 106 2.86 6.10 -9.64
N TRP A 107 3.61 5.03 -9.83
CA TRP A 107 3.11 3.78 -10.42
C TRP A 107 1.99 3.18 -9.57
N ILE A 108 2.18 3.08 -8.25
CA ILE A 108 1.14 2.59 -7.32
C ILE A 108 -0.13 3.45 -7.43
N LEU A 109 0.00 4.78 -7.49
CA LEU A 109 -1.14 5.67 -7.64
C LEU A 109 -1.88 5.46 -8.98
N ARG A 110 -1.16 5.22 -10.08
CA ARG A 110 -1.76 4.85 -11.37
C ARG A 110 -2.52 3.52 -11.30
N TYR A 111 -1.99 2.56 -10.54
CA TYR A 111 -2.65 1.29 -10.32
C TYR A 111 -3.96 1.47 -9.53
N LEU A 112 -3.91 2.26 -8.45
CA LEU A 112 -5.09 2.62 -7.67
C LEU A 112 -6.16 3.32 -8.50
N LYS A 113 -5.77 4.19 -9.44
CA LYS A 113 -6.70 4.81 -10.41
C LYS A 113 -7.39 3.77 -11.30
N GLY A 114 -6.68 2.74 -11.74
CA GLY A 114 -7.24 1.65 -12.54
C GLY A 114 -8.14 0.69 -11.74
N SER A 115 -8.15 0.79 -10.42
CA SER A 115 -8.80 -0.16 -9.50
C SER A 115 -9.66 0.55 -8.45
N LEU A 116 -10.33 1.64 -8.84
CA LEU A 116 -11.17 2.43 -7.93
C LEU A 116 -12.37 1.64 -7.39
N ASP A 117 -12.93 0.75 -8.19
CA ASP A 117 -14.12 -0.04 -7.84
C ASP A 117 -13.78 -1.33 -7.06
N THR A 118 -12.49 -1.59 -6.83
CA THR A 118 -12.05 -2.73 -6.02
C THR A 118 -12.48 -2.55 -4.56
N CYS A 119 -13.03 -3.61 -3.98
CA CYS A 119 -13.48 -3.65 -2.59
C CYS A 119 -13.02 -4.93 -1.90
N LEU A 120 -12.80 -4.85 -0.60
CA LEU A 120 -12.50 -6.01 0.24
C LEU A 120 -13.82 -6.69 0.61
N CYS A 121 -13.96 -7.98 0.28
CA CYS A 121 -15.21 -8.73 0.45
C CYS A 121 -15.04 -9.85 1.49
N PHE A 122 -15.88 -9.84 2.52
CA PHE A 122 -15.93 -10.86 3.57
C PHE A 122 -17.24 -11.66 3.46
N THR A 123 -17.13 -12.97 3.26
CA THR A 123 -18.27 -13.90 3.20
C THR A 123 -18.38 -14.70 4.50
N GLY A 124 -19.60 -15.06 4.92
CA GLY A 124 -19.91 -15.68 6.22
C GLY A 124 -19.43 -17.11 6.48
N ALA A 125 -18.49 -17.64 5.69
CA ALA A 125 -17.78 -18.86 6.10
C ALA A 125 -16.70 -18.44 7.10
N SER A 126 -16.62 -19.13 8.24
CA SER A 126 -15.70 -18.86 9.36
C SER A 126 -14.49 -18.02 8.97
N LEU A 127 -14.45 -16.76 9.42
CA LEU A 127 -13.35 -15.82 9.20
C LEU A 127 -12.12 -16.31 9.98
N LYS A 128 -11.48 -17.38 9.49
CA LYS A 128 -10.15 -17.79 9.97
C LYS A 128 -9.16 -16.83 9.33
N LEU A 129 -8.90 -15.72 10.02
CA LEU A 129 -7.81 -14.81 9.67
C LEU A 129 -6.49 -15.57 9.87
N GLN A 130 -5.96 -16.14 8.79
CA GLN A 130 -4.69 -16.85 8.80
C GLN A 130 -3.63 -15.96 8.15
N GLY A 131 -2.77 -15.41 8.98
CA GLY A 131 -1.63 -14.61 8.56
C GLY A 131 -0.46 -15.48 8.15
N TYR A 132 -0.06 -15.41 6.88
CA TYR A 132 1.18 -16.00 6.41
C TYR A 132 2.23 -14.90 6.26
N VAL A 133 3.31 -14.98 7.02
CA VAL A 133 4.47 -14.11 6.86
C VAL A 133 5.48 -14.86 6.00
N ASP A 134 5.59 -14.48 4.73
CA ASP A 134 6.61 -15.02 3.84
C ASP A 134 7.96 -14.36 4.15
N ALA A 135 8.93 -15.17 4.58
CA ALA A 135 10.32 -14.75 4.75
C ALA A 135 11.00 -14.79 3.38
N ASN A 136 10.64 -13.86 2.49
CA ASN A 136 11.22 -13.86 1.15
C ASN A 136 12.66 -13.35 1.16
N PHE A 137 13.60 -14.29 1.26
CA PHE A 137 15.05 -14.12 1.31
C PHE A 137 15.66 -13.57 -0.01
N ALA A 138 14.94 -13.62 -1.13
CA ALA A 138 15.50 -13.39 -2.47
C ALA A 138 15.08 -12.05 -3.14
N GLY A 139 14.15 -11.29 -2.57
CA GLY A 139 13.56 -10.11 -3.21
C GLY A 139 14.19 -8.75 -2.87
N ASP A 140 15.03 -8.66 -1.84
CA ASP A 140 15.59 -7.39 -1.35
C ASP A 140 17.12 -7.32 -1.57
N ILE A 141 17.54 -6.45 -2.49
CA ILE A 141 18.94 -6.25 -2.87
C ILE A 141 19.75 -5.62 -1.72
N ASP A 142 19.11 -4.85 -0.82
CA ASP A 142 19.80 -3.86 0.02
C ASP A 142 19.71 -4.08 1.55
N SER A 143 18.79 -4.91 2.05
CA SER A 143 18.54 -5.01 3.50
C SER A 143 18.06 -6.38 3.98
N ARG A 144 18.93 -7.39 3.79
CA ARG A 144 18.85 -8.81 4.16
C ARG A 144 18.49 -9.18 5.63
N LYS A 145 18.15 -8.25 6.53
CA LYS A 145 17.86 -8.57 7.97
C LYS A 145 16.90 -7.62 8.68
N LYS A 146 16.88 -6.33 8.31
CA LYS A 146 15.94 -5.33 8.87
C LYS A 146 14.57 -5.34 8.17
N ALA A 147 14.53 -5.79 6.92
CA ALA A 147 13.32 -5.90 6.12
C ALA A 147 12.28 -6.87 6.71
N GLU A 148 12.75 -8.01 7.23
CA GLU A 148 11.92 -9.08 7.79
C GLU A 148 11.21 -8.63 9.07
N TYR A 149 11.96 -8.04 10.01
CA TYR A 149 11.43 -7.58 11.29
C TYR A 149 10.38 -6.47 11.11
N VAL A 150 10.64 -5.48 10.25
CA VAL A 150 9.68 -4.37 10.03
C VAL A 150 8.42 -4.86 9.31
N ALA A 151 8.55 -5.74 8.30
CA ALA A 151 7.40 -6.28 7.59
C ALA A 151 6.51 -7.17 8.49
N ALA A 152 7.12 -8.04 9.31
CA ALA A 152 6.41 -8.91 10.24
C ALA A 152 5.68 -8.11 11.34
N THR A 153 6.34 -7.11 11.94
CA THR A 153 5.73 -6.29 13.01
C THR A 153 4.58 -5.44 12.45
N LYS A 154 4.72 -4.92 11.23
CA LYS A 154 3.70 -4.11 10.58
C LYS A 154 2.50 -4.95 10.14
N ALA A 155 2.72 -6.13 9.53
CA ALA A 155 1.66 -7.08 9.22
C ALA A 155 0.93 -7.58 10.47
N GLY A 156 1.65 -7.78 11.58
CA GLY A 156 1.07 -8.15 12.88
C GLY A 156 0.16 -7.05 13.44
N ASN A 157 0.62 -5.80 13.46
CA ASN A 157 -0.19 -4.67 13.92
C ASN A 157 -1.43 -4.43 13.05
N GLU A 158 -1.30 -4.63 11.74
CA GLU A 158 -2.40 -4.48 10.78
C GLU A 158 -3.44 -5.61 10.91
N MET A 159 -3.01 -6.85 11.17
CA MET A 159 -3.91 -7.95 11.50
C MET A 159 -4.62 -7.76 12.83
N ILE A 160 -3.95 -7.24 13.85
CA ILE A 160 -4.57 -6.90 15.15
C ILE A 160 -5.65 -5.82 14.97
N TRP A 161 -5.36 -4.78 14.19
CA TRP A 161 -6.35 -3.73 13.89
C TRP A 161 -7.53 -4.26 13.07
N LEU A 162 -7.28 -5.04 12.01
CA LEU A 162 -8.34 -5.67 11.20
C LEU A 162 -9.21 -6.59 12.04
N HIS A 163 -8.63 -7.36 12.96
CA HIS A 163 -9.38 -8.21 13.89
C HIS A 163 -10.29 -7.37 14.80
N GLY A 164 -9.76 -6.34 15.46
CA GLY A 164 -10.57 -5.45 16.31
C GLY A 164 -11.67 -4.73 15.55
N PHE A 165 -11.39 -4.28 14.32
CA PHE A 165 -12.38 -3.66 13.45
C PHE A 165 -13.50 -4.64 13.03
N LEU A 166 -13.16 -5.91 12.78
CA LEU A 166 -14.15 -6.93 12.46
C LEU A 166 -15.02 -7.32 13.68
N ASP A 167 -14.42 -7.35 14.88
CA ASP A 167 -15.14 -7.56 16.14
C ASP A 167 -16.18 -6.45 16.38
N GLU A 168 -15.81 -5.18 16.17
CA GLU A 168 -16.73 -4.03 16.27
C GLU A 168 -17.88 -4.08 15.26
N LEU A 169 -17.70 -4.73 14.11
CA LEU A 169 -18.72 -4.85 13.07
C LEU A 169 -19.75 -5.96 13.34
N GLY A 170 -19.58 -6.72 14.42
CA GLY A 170 -20.57 -7.69 14.94
C GLY A 170 -20.60 -9.02 14.20
N LYS A 171 -19.50 -9.44 13.56
CA LYS A 171 -19.39 -10.76 12.94
C LYS A 171 -18.62 -11.71 13.87
N LYS A 172 -19.36 -12.41 14.73
CA LYS A 172 -18.95 -13.68 15.34
C LYS A 172 -19.46 -14.84 14.48
#